data_AF-A0A8T1GX79-F1
#
_entry.id   AF-A0A8T1GX79-F1
#
_cell.length_a   1.000
_cell.length_b   1.000
_cell.length_c   1.000
_cell.angle_alpha   90.00
_cell.angle_beta   90.00
_cell.angle_gamma   90.00
#
_symmetry.space_group_name_H-M   'P 1'
#
loop_
_entity.id
_entity.type
_entity.pdbx_description
1 polymer ?
#
loop_
_entity_poly.entity_id
_entity_poly.type
_entity_poly.pdbx_seq_one_letter_code
_entity_poly.pdbx_strand_id
1 'polypeptide(L)'
;VISFYGLQIPFGLYTHINFAFATIDPFTFLVKPDKDADVRIYKRLMALKKKDPNLKVYLAIGGWTFNDPGATANVFSDLAASPSHQRKFIDSLMSFMSTHNFDGLDPDWEYPQAEVRAGRDVDFVNFPKLMAKLKEVMDGGNRGLTITLPASYRYLKHFDIKKL
;
A
#
# COMPACT_ATOMS: atom_id res chain seq x y z
N VAL A 1 -5.27 18.42 -5.58
CA VAL A 1 -4.71 18.18 -4.23
C VAL A 1 -5.58 18.91 -3.22
N ILE A 2 -6.50 18.21 -2.56
CA ILE A 2 -7.32 18.82 -1.51
C ILE A 2 -6.52 18.74 -0.21
N SER A 3 -6.07 19.89 0.30
CA SER A 3 -5.42 19.94 1.61
C SER A 3 -6.49 20.05 2.69
N PHE A 4 -6.74 18.95 3.41
CA PHE A 4 -7.59 18.95 4.60
C PHE A 4 -6.80 19.48 5.81
N TYR A 5 -6.63 20.81 5.90
CA TYR A 5 -6.01 21.45 7.07
C TYR A 5 -6.88 21.40 8.34
N GLY A 6 -8.12 20.93 8.25
CA GLY A 6 -8.89 20.43 9.37
C GLY A 6 -9.49 19.10 8.95
N LEU A 7 -9.07 17.99 9.57
CA LEU A 7 -9.54 16.65 9.24
C LEU A 7 -11.03 16.53 9.64
N GLN A 8 -11.93 17.11 8.83
CA GLN A 8 -13.38 17.06 9.00
C GLN A 8 -13.89 15.79 8.32
N ILE A 9 -13.50 14.64 8.88
CA ILE A 9 -14.06 13.36 8.47
C ILE A 9 -15.34 13.14 9.30
N PRO A 10 -16.52 13.12 8.67
CA PRO A 10 -17.77 12.88 9.38
C PRO A 10 -17.78 11.49 10.02
N PHE A 11 -18.27 11.40 11.26
CA PHE A 11 -18.37 10.14 11.99
C PHE A 11 -19.51 9.27 11.45
N GLY A 12 -19.32 7.96 11.37
CA GLY A 12 -20.36 7.01 10.99
C GLY A 12 -20.72 6.98 9.51
N LEU A 13 -20.12 7.82 8.65
CA LEU A 13 -20.39 7.79 7.20
C LEU A 13 -19.49 6.82 6.44
N TYR A 14 -18.26 6.61 6.90
CA TYR A 14 -17.28 5.75 6.23
C TYR A 14 -17.00 4.53 7.08
N THR A 15 -16.96 3.35 6.44
CA THR A 15 -16.52 2.11 7.09
C THR A 15 -14.99 1.96 7.04
N HIS A 16 -14.37 2.48 5.97
CA HIS A 16 -12.93 2.39 5.71
C HIS A 16 -12.38 3.74 5.24
N ILE A 17 -11.16 4.05 5.66
CA ILE A 17 -10.34 5.15 5.14
C ILE A 17 -9.01 4.58 4.70
N ASN A 18 -8.62 4.80 3.44
CA ASN A 18 -7.27 4.51 2.97
C ASN A 18 -6.42 5.78 3.11
N PHE A 19 -5.37 5.74 3.94
CA PHE A 19 -4.37 6.80 3.97
C PHE A 19 -3.42 6.65 2.78
N ALA A 20 -3.45 7.62 1.87
CA ALA A 20 -2.60 7.70 0.70
C ALA A 20 -1.56 8.83 0.90
N PHE A 21 -0.25 8.56 0.90
CA PHE A 21 0.42 7.26 0.78
C PHE A 21 1.55 7.15 1.79
N ALA A 22 1.91 5.92 2.16
CA ALA A 22 3.28 5.62 2.60
C ALA A 22 4.13 5.17 1.41
N THR A 23 5.43 5.10 1.63
CA THR A 23 6.41 4.78 0.59
C THR A 23 7.33 3.64 1.02
N ILE A 24 8.07 3.09 0.06
CA ILE A 24 9.08 2.05 0.27
C ILE A 24 10.43 2.66 -0.05
N ASP A 25 11.37 2.51 0.85
CA ASP A 25 12.75 2.94 0.61
C ASP A 25 13.39 2.10 -0.52
N PRO A 26 13.89 2.73 -1.60
CA PRO A 26 14.29 2.00 -2.80
C PRO A 26 15.56 1.16 -2.63
N PHE A 27 16.33 1.37 -1.56
CA PHE A 27 17.58 0.65 -1.31
C PHE A 27 17.40 -0.44 -0.26
N THR A 28 16.59 -0.16 0.76
CA THR A 28 16.43 -1.04 1.92
C THR A 28 15.15 -1.87 1.88
N PHE A 29 14.18 -1.49 1.04
CA PHE A 29 12.83 -2.06 0.96
C PHE A 29 12.02 -1.93 2.24
N LEU A 30 12.39 -0.99 3.12
CA LEU A 30 11.67 -0.71 4.36
C LEU A 30 10.52 0.26 4.10
N VAL A 31 9.41 0.08 4.82
CA VAL A 31 8.25 0.97 4.79
C VAL A 31 8.54 2.21 5.61
N LYS A 32 8.26 3.39 5.05
CA LYS A 32 8.40 4.68 5.73
C LYS A 32 7.25 5.63 5.36
N PRO A 33 6.99 6.67 6.16
CA PRO A 33 6.06 7.73 5.75
C PRO A 33 6.54 8.38 4.45
N ASP A 34 5.63 8.83 3.59
CA ASP A 34 6.02 9.64 2.43
C ASP A 34 6.65 10.96 2.90
N LYS A 35 6.06 11.57 3.93
CA LYS A 35 6.59 12.76 4.62
C LYS A 35 6.59 12.56 6.12
N ASP A 36 7.59 13.11 6.80
CA ASP A 36 7.66 13.09 8.28
C ASP A 36 6.41 13.69 8.95
N ALA A 37 5.78 14.66 8.28
CA ALA A 37 4.54 15.28 8.74
C ALA A 37 3.34 14.31 8.79
N ASP A 38 3.34 13.24 8.00
CA ASP A 38 2.23 12.29 7.87
C ASP A 38 2.01 11.50 9.16
N VAL A 39 3.06 11.30 9.96
CA VAL A 39 2.97 10.66 11.28
C VAL A 39 1.97 11.38 12.19
N ARG A 40 1.85 12.71 12.07
CA ARG A 40 0.83 13.47 12.82
C ARG A 40 -0.58 13.21 12.29
N ILE A 41 -0.72 12.96 11.00
CA ILE A 41 -2.01 12.64 10.37
C ILE A 41 -2.45 11.23 10.76
N TYR A 42 -1.55 10.25 10.81
CA TYR A 42 -1.85 8.90 11.31
C TYR A 42 -2.47 8.96 12.71
N LYS A 43 -1.83 9.68 13.63
CA LYS A 43 -2.34 9.86 14.99
C LYS A 43 -3.75 10.46 15.02
N ARG A 44 -4.04 11.43 14.14
CA ARG A 44 -5.37 12.04 14.03
C ARG A 44 -6.41 11.06 13.50
N LEU A 45 -6.08 10.29 12.46
CA LEU A 45 -6.97 9.26 11.91
C LEU A 45 -7.28 8.17 12.94
N MET A 46 -6.26 7.67 13.64
CA MET A 46 -6.48 6.66 14.67
C MET A 46 -7.27 7.18 15.88
N ALA A 47 -7.23 8.49 16.15
CA ALA A 47 -8.08 9.10 17.15
C ALA A 47 -9.58 9.12 16.75
N LEU A 48 -9.90 9.10 15.45
CA LEU A 48 -11.29 9.00 14.98
C LEU A 48 -11.91 7.66 15.38
N LYS A 49 -11.12 6.58 15.41
CA LYS A 49 -11.56 5.24 15.84
C LYS A 49 -12.08 5.21 17.29
N LYS A 50 -11.71 6.19 18.12
CA LYS A 50 -12.27 6.32 19.48
C LYS A 50 -13.73 6.77 19.49
N LYS A 51 -14.15 7.50 18.46
CA LYS A 51 -15.52 8.02 18.29
C LYS A 51 -16.35 7.13 17.37
N ASP A 52 -15.69 6.41 16.48
CA ASP A 52 -16.29 5.42 15.59
C ASP A 52 -15.51 4.10 15.68
N PRO A 53 -15.85 3.21 16.64
CA PRO A 53 -15.11 1.96 16.86
C PRO A 53 -15.14 0.99 15.68
N ASN A 54 -16.07 1.17 14.74
CA ASN A 54 -16.20 0.31 13.56
C ASN A 54 -15.35 0.81 12.39
N LEU A 55 -14.87 2.05 12.44
CA LEU A 55 -14.01 2.62 11.42
C LEU A 55 -12.69 1.85 11.31
N LYS A 56 -12.35 1.46 10.08
CA LYS A 56 -11.06 0.89 9.72
C LYS A 56 -10.20 1.89 8.97
N VAL A 57 -8.92 1.93 9.29
CA VAL A 57 -7.96 2.81 8.61
C VAL A 57 -6.85 1.96 8.01
N TYR A 58 -6.76 1.97 6.68
CA TYR A 58 -5.81 1.18 5.90
C TYR A 58 -4.67 2.07 5.42
N LEU A 59 -3.47 1.48 5.31
CA LEU A 59 -2.29 2.12 4.77
C LEU A 59 -2.20 1.83 3.27
N ALA A 60 -2.34 2.85 2.42
CA ALA A 60 -2.03 2.71 1.01
C ALA A 60 -0.54 2.96 0.76
N ILE A 61 0.11 2.10 0.00
CA ILE A 61 1.52 2.22 -0.39
C ILE A 61 1.61 2.26 -1.91
N GLY A 62 2.32 3.25 -2.46
CA GLY A 62 2.52 3.41 -3.89
C GLY A 62 1.86 4.66 -4.45
N GLY A 63 0.94 4.48 -5.40
CA GLY A 63 0.27 5.54 -6.15
C GLY A 63 1.07 6.00 -7.35
N TRP A 64 0.44 6.80 -8.23
CA TRP A 64 0.97 7.17 -9.54
C TRP A 64 2.41 7.66 -9.52
N THR A 65 2.76 8.64 -8.67
CA THR A 65 4.11 9.22 -8.69
C THR A 65 5.19 8.27 -8.19
N PHE A 66 4.83 7.18 -7.51
CA PHE A 66 5.79 6.17 -7.05
C PHE A 66 6.45 5.43 -8.22
N ASN A 67 5.73 5.26 -9.33
CA ASN A 67 6.21 4.62 -10.54
C ASN A 67 6.71 5.60 -11.62
N ASP A 68 6.76 6.90 -11.34
CA ASP A 68 7.38 7.88 -12.25
C ASP A 68 8.91 7.66 -12.31
N PRO A 69 9.58 8.07 -13.41
CA PRO A 69 11.03 7.91 -13.54
C PRO A 69 11.79 8.49 -12.35
N GLY A 70 12.55 7.65 -11.66
CA GLY A 70 13.25 8.02 -10.43
C GLY A 70 13.64 6.81 -9.60
N ALA A 71 14.08 7.07 -8.37
CA ALA A 71 14.60 6.03 -7.48
C ALA A 71 13.58 4.94 -7.12
N THR A 72 12.29 5.27 -7.11
CA THR A 72 11.21 4.36 -6.72
C THR A 72 10.61 3.57 -7.87
N ALA A 73 10.89 3.94 -9.13
CA ALA A 73 10.17 3.48 -10.31
C ALA A 73 10.02 1.94 -10.38
N ASN A 74 11.12 1.22 -10.11
CA ASN A 74 11.20 -0.24 -10.19
C ASN A 74 10.94 -0.96 -8.85
N VAL A 75 10.71 -0.23 -7.75
CA VAL A 75 10.72 -0.81 -6.39
C VAL A 75 9.66 -1.89 -6.22
N PHE A 76 8.45 -1.70 -6.74
CA PHE A 76 7.43 -2.75 -6.67
C PHE A 76 7.84 -4.01 -7.45
N SER A 77 8.42 -3.84 -8.64
CA SER A 77 8.88 -4.97 -9.44
C SER A 77 10.02 -5.72 -8.76
N ASP A 78 11.01 -5.00 -8.22
CA ASP A 78 12.14 -5.59 -7.50
C ASP A 78 11.73 -6.23 -6.17
N LEU A 79 10.71 -5.68 -5.52
CA LEU A 79 10.10 -6.26 -4.34
C LEU A 79 9.38 -7.57 -4.68
N ALA A 80 8.51 -7.56 -5.70
CA ALA A 80 7.74 -8.74 -6.10
C ALA A 80 8.64 -9.90 -6.54
N ALA A 81 9.74 -9.60 -7.23
CA ALA A 81 10.65 -10.62 -7.78
C ALA A 81 11.64 -11.23 -6.77
N SER A 82 11.81 -10.64 -5.57
CA SER A 82 12.91 -11.00 -4.66
C SER A 82 12.42 -11.46 -3.27
N PRO A 83 12.57 -12.75 -2.92
CA PRO A 83 12.19 -13.24 -1.58
C PRO A 83 12.90 -12.52 -0.42
N SER A 84 14.12 -12.02 -0.63
CA SER A 84 14.87 -11.28 0.38
C SER A 84 14.32 -9.87 0.57
N HIS A 85 13.94 -9.18 -0.50
CA HIS A 85 13.26 -7.88 -0.42
C HIS A 85 11.88 -8.02 0.20
N GLN A 86 11.12 -9.06 -0.19
CA GLN A 86 9.83 -9.35 0.42
C GLN A 86 9.93 -9.52 1.94
N ARG A 87 10.97 -10.20 2.44
CA ARG A 87 11.17 -10.37 3.89
C ARG A 87 11.39 -9.02 4.58
N LYS A 88 12.34 -8.21 4.08
CA LYS A 88 12.62 -6.87 4.63
C LYS A 88 11.37 -5.98 4.64
N PHE A 89 10.64 -5.97 3.52
CA PHE A 89 9.40 -5.21 3.38
C PHE A 89 8.34 -5.67 4.35
N ILE A 90 8.06 -6.98 4.43
CA ILE A 90 7.02 -7.53 5.31
C ILE A 90 7.35 -7.26 6.78
N ASP A 91 8.59 -7.50 7.21
CA ASP A 91 9.02 -7.27 8.59
C ASP A 91 8.85 -5.78 8.95
N SER A 92 9.30 -4.89 8.06
CA SER A 92 9.16 -3.45 8.22
C SER A 92 7.71 -2.98 8.20
N LEU A 93 6.89 -3.52 7.30
CA LEU A 93 5.48 -3.21 7.15
C LEU A 93 4.72 -3.56 8.41
N MET A 94 4.93 -4.77 8.95
CA MET A 94 4.22 -5.22 10.15
C MET A 94 4.59 -4.37 11.36
N SER A 95 5.87 -3.99 11.48
CA SER A 95 6.34 -3.05 12.49
C SER A 95 5.66 -1.68 12.31
N PHE A 96 5.71 -1.10 11.12
CA PHE A 96 5.12 0.20 10.80
C PHE A 96 3.62 0.26 11.09
N MET A 97 2.87 -0.74 10.63
CA MET A 97 1.43 -0.82 10.86
C MET A 97 1.09 -0.97 12.35
N SER A 98 1.89 -1.73 13.12
CA SER A 98 1.72 -1.84 14.57
C SER A 98 2.01 -0.53 15.28
N THR A 99 3.12 0.13 14.92
CA THR A 99 3.51 1.43 15.50
C THR A 99 2.46 2.51 15.27
N HIS A 100 1.80 2.50 14.11
CA HIS A 100 0.83 3.52 13.73
C HIS A 100 -0.64 3.07 13.82
N ASN A 101 -0.89 1.84 14.29
CA ASN A 101 -2.22 1.27 14.54
C ASN A 101 -3.14 1.15 13.32
N PHE A 102 -2.56 0.84 12.14
CA PHE A 102 -3.32 0.58 10.92
C PHE A 102 -4.03 -0.78 10.97
N ASP A 103 -5.25 -0.82 10.43
CA ASP A 103 -6.11 -2.00 10.39
C ASP A 103 -5.90 -2.86 9.14
N GLY A 104 -5.27 -2.32 8.10
CA GLY A 104 -5.06 -3.05 6.84
C GLY A 104 -4.10 -2.36 5.89
N LEU A 105 -3.75 -3.08 4.82
CA LEU A 105 -2.84 -2.66 3.77
C LEU A 105 -3.60 -2.55 2.44
N ASP A 106 -3.28 -1.52 1.66
CA ASP A 106 -3.75 -1.34 0.28
C ASP A 106 -2.54 -1.10 -0.66
N PRO A 107 -1.99 -2.13 -1.31
CA PRO A 107 -0.96 -1.93 -2.33
C PRO A 107 -1.58 -1.24 -3.56
N ASP A 108 -0.98 -0.13 -3.98
CA ASP A 108 -1.37 0.66 -5.14
C ASP A 108 -0.20 0.72 -6.14
N TRP A 109 0.06 -0.39 -6.82
CA TRP A 109 1.12 -0.50 -7.83
C TRP A 109 0.57 -0.15 -9.21
N GLU A 110 1.10 0.93 -9.80
CA GLU A 110 0.64 1.48 -11.07
C GLU A 110 1.70 1.50 -12.18
N TYR A 111 1.96 0.39 -12.90
CA TYR A 111 1.27 -0.91 -12.87
C TYR A 111 2.29 -2.04 -13.12
N PRO A 112 2.06 -3.28 -12.62
CA PRO A 112 2.89 -4.44 -12.97
C PRO A 112 2.93 -4.62 -14.49
N GLN A 113 4.05 -5.11 -15.04
CA GLN A 113 4.27 -5.41 -16.46
C GLN A 113 4.13 -4.24 -17.46
N ALA A 114 3.53 -3.12 -17.09
CA ALA A 114 3.43 -1.94 -17.94
C ALA A 114 4.79 -1.23 -18.01
N GLU A 115 5.55 -1.46 -19.08
CA GLU A 115 6.89 -0.87 -19.29
C GLU A 115 6.91 0.66 -19.17
N VAL A 116 5.86 1.33 -19.68
CA VAL A 116 5.68 2.80 -19.56
C VAL A 116 5.52 3.29 -18.11
N ARG A 117 5.40 2.37 -17.15
CA ARG A 117 5.31 2.58 -15.71
C ARG A 117 6.39 1.79 -14.94
N ALA A 118 7.50 1.47 -15.61
CA ALA A 118 8.61 0.69 -15.06
C ALA A 118 8.23 -0.74 -14.61
N GLY A 119 7.12 -1.29 -15.13
CA GLY A 119 6.78 -2.70 -15.00
C GLY A 119 7.63 -3.58 -15.92
N ARG A 120 7.86 -4.83 -15.50
CA ARG A 120 8.58 -5.88 -16.24
C ARG A 120 7.68 -7.11 -16.45
N ASP A 121 7.94 -7.90 -17.48
CA ASP A 121 7.12 -9.08 -17.80
C ASP A 121 7.00 -10.09 -16.63
N VAL A 122 8.04 -10.19 -15.80
CA VAL A 122 8.04 -11.06 -14.62
C VAL A 122 7.00 -10.66 -13.57
N ASP A 123 6.50 -9.43 -13.59
CA ASP A 123 5.55 -8.93 -12.60
C ASP A 123 4.21 -9.65 -12.67
N PHE A 124 3.76 -10.04 -13.86
CA PHE A 124 2.49 -10.73 -14.06
C PHE A 124 2.38 -12.00 -13.20
N VAL A 125 3.50 -12.74 -13.07
CA VAL A 125 3.55 -13.97 -12.27
C VAL A 125 4.01 -13.74 -10.84
N ASN A 126 4.74 -12.67 -10.56
CA ASN A 126 5.30 -12.40 -9.24
C ASN A 126 4.35 -11.61 -8.33
N PHE A 127 3.54 -10.73 -8.90
CA PHE A 127 2.64 -9.91 -8.11
C PHE A 127 1.57 -10.73 -7.37
N PRO A 128 0.89 -11.73 -7.98
CA PRO A 128 -0.02 -12.60 -7.24
C PRO A 128 0.67 -13.40 -6.12
N LYS A 129 1.94 -13.81 -6.32
CA LYS A 129 2.72 -14.50 -5.28
C LYS A 129 3.03 -13.58 -4.09
N LEU A 130 3.38 -12.32 -4.38
CA LEU A 130 3.56 -11.30 -3.35
C LEU A 130 2.24 -11.07 -2.60
N MET A 131 1.12 -10.91 -3.30
CA MET A 131 -0.19 -10.71 -2.69
C MET A 131 -0.63 -11.90 -1.82
N ALA A 132 -0.39 -13.14 -2.26
CA ALA A 132 -0.66 -14.32 -1.45
C ALA A 132 0.14 -14.33 -0.12
N LYS A 133 1.42 -13.93 -0.18
CA LYS A 133 2.26 -13.83 1.02
C LYS A 133 1.83 -12.68 1.94
N LEU A 134 1.43 -11.54 1.36
CA LEU A 134 0.87 -10.44 2.14
C LEU A 134 -0.44 -10.88 2.81
N LYS A 135 -1.29 -11.63 2.13
CA LYS A 135 -2.53 -12.17 2.69
C LYS A 135 -2.26 -13.03 3.92
N GLU A 136 -1.33 -13.98 3.82
CA GLU A 136 -0.94 -14.84 4.95
C GLU A 136 -0.51 -14.02 6.18
N VAL A 137 0.33 -13.01 5.97
CA VAL A 137 0.85 -12.17 7.06
C VAL A 137 -0.23 -11.23 7.63
N MET A 138 -1.07 -10.65 6.77
CA MET A 138 -2.17 -9.78 7.21
C MET A 138 -3.19 -10.57 8.02
N ASP A 139 -3.59 -11.77 7.55
CA ASP A 139 -4.51 -12.66 8.25
C ASP A 139 -3.93 -13.05 9.62
N GLY A 140 -2.65 -13.42 9.68
CA GLY A 140 -1.96 -13.73 10.95
C GLY A 140 -1.86 -12.55 11.92
N GLY A 141 -1.90 -11.31 11.40
CA GLY A 141 -1.95 -10.08 12.19
C GLY A 141 -3.35 -9.57 12.51
N ASN A 142 -4.42 -10.29 12.13
CA ASN A 142 -5.82 -9.83 12.17
C ASN A 142 -6.00 -8.45 11.50
N ARG A 143 -5.39 -8.29 10.33
CA ARG A 143 -5.42 -7.08 9.49
C ARG A 143 -6.05 -7.39 8.15
N GLY A 144 -6.66 -6.39 7.54
CA GLY A 144 -7.22 -6.51 6.20
C GLY A 144 -6.18 -6.30 5.10
N LEU A 145 -6.47 -6.84 3.92
CA LEU A 145 -5.72 -6.63 2.70
C LEU A 145 -6.69 -6.27 1.58
N THR A 146 -6.44 -5.14 0.92
CA THR A 146 -7.10 -4.73 -0.32
C THR A 146 -6.06 -4.56 -1.42
N ILE A 147 -6.49 -4.11 -2.59
CA ILE A 147 -5.63 -3.74 -3.71
C ILE A 147 -6.33 -2.66 -4.54
N THR A 148 -5.58 -1.65 -4.97
CA THR A 148 -6.06 -0.68 -5.95
C THR A 148 -5.80 -1.19 -7.37
N LEU A 149 -6.85 -1.27 -8.19
CA LEU A 149 -6.80 -1.78 -9.56
C LEU A 149 -7.25 -0.72 -10.56
N PRO A 150 -6.66 -0.68 -11.77
CA PRO A 150 -7.11 0.22 -12.82
C PRO A 150 -8.46 -0.21 -13.40
N ALA A 151 -9.35 0.76 -13.66
CA ALA A 151 -10.60 0.51 -14.39
C ALA A 151 -10.39 0.31 -15.90
N SER A 152 -9.30 0.84 -16.45
CA SER A 152 -9.01 0.75 -17.89
C SER A 152 -8.42 -0.61 -18.25
N TYR A 153 -9.01 -1.28 -19.26
CA TYR A 153 -8.46 -2.53 -19.80
C TYR A 153 -7.01 -2.39 -20.25
N ARG A 154 -6.60 -1.19 -20.69
CA ARG A 154 -5.21 -0.89 -21.09
C ARG A 154 -4.20 -1.30 -20.03
N TYR A 155 -4.52 -1.11 -18.75
CA TYR A 155 -3.65 -1.48 -17.63
C TYR A 155 -4.12 -2.74 -16.91
N LEU A 156 -5.43 -2.97 -16.81
CA LEU A 156 -5.97 -4.15 -16.11
C LEU A 156 -5.48 -5.48 -16.71
N LYS A 157 -5.21 -5.52 -18.02
CA LYS A 157 -4.67 -6.71 -18.69
C LYS A 157 -3.33 -7.21 -18.13
N HIS A 158 -2.63 -6.37 -17.36
CA HIS A 158 -1.34 -6.70 -16.74
C HIS A 158 -1.46 -7.35 -15.35
N PHE A 159 -2.68 -7.55 -14.86
CA PHE A 159 -2.96 -8.24 -13.60
C PHE A 159 -3.49 -9.65 -13.89
N ASP A 160 -2.90 -10.67 -13.26
CA ASP A 160 -3.44 -12.04 -13.28
C ASP A 160 -4.62 -12.12 -12.30
N ILE A 161 -5.77 -11.53 -12.68
CA ILE A 161 -6.98 -11.41 -11.84
C ILE A 161 -7.46 -12.77 -11.30
N LYS A 162 -7.19 -13.86 -12.02
CA LYS A 162 -7.59 -15.21 -11.57
C LYS A 162 -6.75 -15.74 -10.41
N LYS A 163 -5.51 -15.24 -10.25
CA LYS A 163 -4.58 -15.68 -9.20
C LYS A 163 -4.44 -14.68 -8.05
N LEU A 164 -5.02 -13.48 -8.19
CA LEU A 164 -5.12 -12.50 -7.12
C LEU A 164 -6.20 -12.87 -6.10
#